data_AF-A0A076HPN9-F1
#
_entry.id   AF-A0A076HPN9-F1
#
_cell.length_a   1.000
_cell.length_b   1.000
_cell.length_c   1.000
_cell.angle_alpha   90.00
_cell.angle_beta   90.00
_cell.angle_gamma   90.00
#
_symmetry.space_group_name_H-M   'P 1'
#
loop_
_entity.id
_entity.type
_entity.pdbx_description
1 polymer ?
#
loop_
_entity_poly.entity_id
_entity_poly.type
_entity_poly.pdbx_seq_one_letter_code
_entity_poly.pdbx_strand_id
1 'polypeptide(L)'
;MQIKTVSLGLLLMVSGIMPGCDEPYCTSRFLDVEGISLVANTSSTQPVVTNATVYSLALQLKCTLQTRGYGVQLPQGGFRTFADCKPPDYTEWGDSVVVTSRFDYDLQHPAGASLNDLLDLEARLTNVQQFHPVDLDQNTFRFLQRPATSGPQQFRVYYRQTNGEVYTAETVVMNLLR
;
A
#
# COMPACT_ATOMS: atom_id res chain seq x y z
N MET A 1 16.83 -23.05 48.15
CA MET A 1 16.94 -21.65 47.70
C MET A 1 18.41 -21.33 47.58
N GLN A 2 19.00 -21.50 46.39
CA GLN A 2 20.41 -21.24 46.12
C GLN A 2 20.52 -19.97 45.29
N ILE A 3 21.28 -19.01 45.80
CA ILE A 3 21.72 -17.81 45.11
C ILE A 3 23.08 -18.15 44.48
N LYS A 4 23.21 -17.94 43.17
CA LYS A 4 24.51 -17.87 42.49
C LYS A 4 24.59 -16.57 41.70
N THR A 5 25.43 -15.67 42.21
CA THR A 5 25.96 -14.50 41.53
C THR A 5 27.16 -14.94 40.68
N VAL A 6 27.25 -14.46 39.43
CA VAL A 6 28.51 -14.45 38.66
C VAL A 6 28.63 -13.09 38.00
N SER A 7 29.71 -12.38 38.33
CA SER A 7 30.09 -11.10 37.74
C SER A 7 31.15 -11.29 36.65
N LEU A 8 31.01 -10.44 35.63
CA LEU A 8 32.01 -9.81 34.75
C LEU A 8 33.08 -10.67 34.04
N GLY A 9 33.01 -10.63 32.71
CA GLY A 9 34.11 -10.93 31.80
C GLY A 9 33.87 -10.27 30.44
N LEU A 10 34.25 -8.99 30.33
CA LEU A 10 34.34 -8.27 29.07
C LEU A 10 35.58 -8.76 28.30
N LEU A 11 35.41 -9.31 27.10
CA LEU A 11 36.45 -9.29 26.07
C LEU A 11 35.80 -9.10 24.69
N LEU A 12 36.08 -7.94 24.09
CA LEU A 12 35.83 -7.65 22.69
C LEU A 12 36.65 -8.59 21.81
N MET A 13 35.98 -9.25 20.86
CA MET A 13 36.58 -9.67 19.60
C MET A 13 35.63 -9.25 18.49
N VAL A 14 35.91 -8.06 17.96
CA VAL A 14 35.36 -7.53 16.71
C VAL A 14 35.76 -8.50 15.60
N SER A 15 34.83 -9.35 15.19
CA SER A 15 34.89 -9.99 13.88
C SER A 15 33.82 -9.31 13.04
N GLY A 16 34.30 -8.48 12.10
CA GLY A 16 33.47 -7.78 11.15
C GLY A 16 32.69 -8.77 10.31
N ILE A 17 31.43 -8.97 10.69
CA ILE A 17 30.41 -9.36 9.73
C ILE A 17 30.17 -8.08 8.94
N MET A 18 30.85 -7.96 7.80
CA MET A 18 30.44 -7.00 6.79
C MET A 18 28.94 -7.20 6.57
N PRO A 19 28.13 -6.12 6.56
CA PRO A 19 26.72 -6.23 6.21
C PRO A 19 26.67 -6.72 4.76
N GLY A 20 26.63 -8.04 4.58
CA GLY A 20 26.20 -8.66 3.36
C GLY A 20 24.82 -8.08 3.09
N CYS A 21 24.68 -7.46 1.93
CA CYS A 21 23.43 -6.95 1.44
C CYS A 21 22.40 -8.08 1.48
N ASP A 22 21.62 -8.16 2.56
CA ASP A 22 20.31 -8.80 2.56
C ASP A 22 19.36 -7.90 1.76
N GLU A 23 19.67 -7.72 0.47
CA GLU A 23 18.71 -7.19 -0.47
C GLU A 23 17.95 -8.41 -1.03
N PRO A 24 16.69 -8.64 -0.60
CA PRO A 24 15.88 -9.77 -1.06
C PRO A 24 15.54 -9.70 -2.57
N TYR A 25 16.02 -8.67 -3.28
CA TYR A 25 15.65 -8.36 -4.66
C TYR A 25 16.40 -9.16 -5.73
N CYS A 26 17.43 -9.95 -5.36
CA CYS A 26 18.19 -10.70 -6.36
C CYS A 26 17.64 -12.11 -6.64
N THR A 27 16.50 -12.51 -6.04
CA THR A 27 15.89 -13.85 -6.22
C THR A 27 14.55 -13.84 -6.97
N SER A 28 13.75 -12.79 -6.83
CA SER A 28 12.52 -12.60 -7.60
C SER A 28 12.80 -11.83 -8.89
N ARG A 29 12.23 -12.30 -10.01
CA ARG A 29 12.25 -11.58 -11.29
C ARG A 29 10.92 -10.91 -11.60
N PHE A 30 9.85 -11.47 -11.05
CA PHE A 30 8.49 -11.05 -11.30
C PHE A 30 7.76 -10.84 -9.97
N LEU A 31 6.90 -9.83 -9.94
CA LEU A 31 5.90 -9.59 -8.90
C LEU A 31 4.53 -9.93 -9.45
N ASP A 32 3.78 -10.70 -8.68
CA ASP A 32 2.35 -10.89 -8.88
C ASP A 32 1.58 -10.15 -7.78
N VAL A 33 0.42 -9.59 -8.11
CA VAL A 33 -0.45 -8.97 -7.11
C VAL A 33 -1.38 -10.04 -6.57
N GLU A 34 -1.40 -10.26 -5.25
CA GLU A 34 -2.29 -11.23 -4.60
C GLU A 34 -3.45 -10.55 -3.86
N GLY A 35 -3.35 -9.24 -3.65
CA GLY A 35 -4.32 -8.49 -2.87
C GLY A 35 -4.07 -6.99 -2.84
N ILE A 36 -5.02 -6.27 -2.26
CA ILE A 36 -4.87 -4.85 -1.93
C ILE A 36 -5.30 -4.62 -0.48
N SER A 37 -4.73 -3.59 0.13
CA SER A 37 -5.17 -3.09 1.43
C SER A 37 -5.45 -1.60 1.35
N LEU A 38 -6.46 -1.14 2.08
CA LEU A 38 -6.88 0.24 2.09
C LEU A 38 -6.91 0.75 3.53
N VAL A 39 -6.12 1.79 3.79
CA VAL A 39 -6.04 2.40 5.12
C VAL A 39 -6.41 3.87 5.01
N ALA A 40 -7.36 4.29 5.83
CA ALA A 40 -7.64 5.70 6.05
C ALA A 40 -6.64 6.25 7.06
N ASN A 41 -5.97 7.34 6.70
CA ASN A 41 -5.03 8.07 7.53
C ASN A 41 -5.49 9.51 7.70
N THR A 42 -5.10 10.13 8.81
CA THR A 42 -5.14 11.58 8.94
C THR A 42 -3.89 12.21 8.32
N SER A 43 -3.87 13.53 8.18
CA SER A 43 -2.70 14.29 7.69
C SER A 43 -1.42 14.08 8.52
N SER A 44 -1.53 13.54 9.74
CA SER A 44 -0.39 13.12 10.57
C SER A 44 0.03 11.66 10.35
N THR A 45 -0.43 11.01 9.28
CA THR A 45 -0.17 9.60 8.91
C THR A 45 -0.59 8.58 9.97
N GLN A 46 -1.50 8.96 10.88
CA GLN A 46 -2.05 8.05 11.87
C GLN A 46 -3.26 7.31 11.27
N PRO A 47 -3.32 5.97 11.38
CA PRO A 47 -4.44 5.20 10.89
C PRO A 47 -5.71 5.54 11.67
N VAL A 48 -6.79 5.76 10.92
CA VAL A 48 -8.12 6.04 11.47
C VAL A 48 -8.72 4.75 12.00
N VAL A 49 -9.17 4.77 13.25
CA VAL A 49 -9.85 3.64 13.89
C VAL A 49 -11.36 3.73 13.67
N THR A 50 -12.06 2.62 13.86
CA THR A 50 -13.51 2.54 13.70
C THR A 50 -14.24 3.58 14.55
N ASN A 51 -15.22 4.26 13.95
CA ASN A 51 -16.04 5.33 14.54
C ASN A 51 -15.26 6.58 14.97
N ALA A 52 -13.98 6.72 14.60
CA ALA A 52 -13.25 7.95 14.81
C ALA A 52 -13.89 9.10 14.02
N THR A 53 -13.75 10.32 14.55
CA THR A 53 -14.22 11.54 13.88
C THR A 53 -13.03 12.25 13.25
N VAL A 54 -13.11 12.52 11.95
CA VAL A 54 -12.00 13.07 11.15
C VAL A 54 -12.51 14.22 10.29
N TYR A 55 -11.75 15.31 10.20
CA TYR A 55 -12.04 16.36 9.22
C TYR A 55 -11.79 15.84 7.81
N SER A 56 -12.78 15.98 6.92
CA SER A 56 -12.74 15.47 5.55
C SER A 56 -11.47 15.85 4.77
N LEU A 57 -11.02 17.11 4.86
CA LEU A 57 -9.79 17.57 4.19
C LEU A 57 -8.49 17.03 4.81
N ALA A 58 -8.54 16.56 6.06
CA ALA A 58 -7.40 15.91 6.70
C ALA A 58 -7.35 14.40 6.42
N LEU A 59 -8.39 13.83 5.79
CA LEU A 59 -8.45 12.42 5.45
C LEU A 59 -7.61 12.13 4.21
N GLN A 60 -6.84 11.07 4.30
CA GLN A 60 -6.03 10.52 3.23
C GLN A 60 -6.27 9.02 3.13
N LEU A 61 -6.48 8.48 1.94
CA LEU A 61 -6.62 7.05 1.74
C LEU A 61 -5.33 6.50 1.13
N LYS A 62 -4.68 5.58 1.82
CA LYS A 62 -3.50 4.88 1.29
C LYS A 62 -3.92 3.48 0.84
N CYS A 63 -3.72 3.21 -0.45
CA CYS A 63 -3.87 1.89 -1.02
C CYS A 63 -2.49 1.25 -1.13
N THR A 64 -2.33 0.04 -0.59
CA THR A 64 -1.07 -0.71 -0.67
C THR A 64 -1.31 -2.04 -1.37
N LEU A 65 -0.46 -2.38 -2.33
CA LEU A 65 -0.51 -3.67 -3.02
C LEU A 65 0.14 -4.76 -2.18
N GLN A 66 -0.51 -5.92 -2.10
CA GLN A 66 0.08 -7.12 -1.53
C GLN A 66 0.63 -7.95 -2.69
N THR A 67 1.95 -8.10 -2.75
CA THR A 67 2.62 -8.72 -3.88
C THR A 67 3.38 -9.97 -3.47
N ARG A 68 3.40 -10.97 -4.35
CA ARG A 68 4.26 -12.14 -4.25
C ARG A 68 5.36 -12.09 -5.31
N GLY A 69 6.60 -12.16 -4.86
CA GLY A 69 7.76 -12.32 -5.74
C GLY A 69 7.98 -13.77 -6.15
N TYR A 70 8.26 -14.00 -7.42
CA TYR A 70 8.71 -15.29 -7.93
C TYR A 70 9.80 -15.14 -8.99
N GLY A 71 10.63 -16.17 -9.14
CA GLY A 71 11.79 -16.12 -10.03
C GLY A 71 12.61 -17.42 -10.00
N VAL A 72 13.51 -17.55 -10.97
CA VAL A 72 14.42 -18.70 -11.03
C VAL A 72 15.58 -18.44 -10.07
N GLN A 73 15.70 -19.31 -9.06
CA GLN A 73 16.85 -19.32 -8.17
C GLN A 73 18.08 -19.79 -8.96
N LEU A 74 19.05 -18.90 -9.19
CA LEU A 74 20.29 -19.26 -9.85
C LEU A 74 21.08 -20.24 -8.97
N PRO A 75 21.67 -21.32 -9.54
CA PRO A 75 22.47 -22.27 -8.79
C PRO A 75 23.52 -21.58 -7.90
N GLN A 76 23.60 -21.98 -6.63
CA GLN A 76 24.62 -21.47 -5.72
C GLN A 76 25.96 -22.17 -5.99
N GLY A 77 26.77 -21.61 -6.90
CA GLY A 77 28.14 -22.08 -7.15
C GLY A 77 28.85 -21.33 -8.26
N GLY A 78 30.11 -20.92 -8.02
CA GLY A 78 30.96 -20.20 -8.97
C GLY A 78 31.09 -18.70 -8.68
N PHE A 79 32.20 -18.11 -9.12
CA PHE A 79 32.51 -16.68 -8.97
C PHE A 79 31.30 -15.83 -9.42
N ARG A 80 30.63 -15.21 -8.45
CA ARG A 80 29.56 -14.25 -8.73
C ARG A 80 30.21 -12.96 -9.21
N THR A 81 30.16 -12.70 -10.51
CA THR A 81 30.04 -11.32 -10.95
C THR A 81 28.80 -10.77 -10.26
N PHE A 82 28.87 -9.56 -9.67
CA PHE A 82 27.70 -8.82 -9.22
C PHE A 82 26.84 -8.56 -10.47
N ALA A 83 26.09 -9.58 -10.90
CA ALA A 83 25.15 -9.46 -11.99
C ALA A 83 24.11 -8.45 -11.50
N ASP A 84 23.92 -7.39 -12.28
CA ASP A 84 22.92 -6.35 -12.07
C ASP A 84 21.67 -6.94 -11.41
N CYS A 85 21.46 -6.66 -10.12
CA CYS A 85 20.20 -6.98 -9.48
C CYS A 85 19.18 -5.99 -10.02
N LYS A 86 18.57 -6.36 -11.15
CA LYS A 86 17.45 -5.62 -11.71
C LYS A 86 16.26 -5.75 -10.75
N PRO A 87 15.58 -4.65 -10.39
CA PRO A 87 14.33 -4.72 -9.64
C PRO A 87 13.33 -5.65 -10.35
N PRO A 88 12.54 -6.43 -9.61
CA PRO A 88 11.53 -7.30 -10.21
C PRO A 88 10.47 -6.45 -10.92
N ASP A 89 9.93 -6.96 -12.01
CA ASP A 89 8.87 -6.30 -12.76
C ASP A 89 7.51 -6.91 -12.42
N TYR A 90 6.43 -6.16 -12.57
CA TYR A 90 5.10 -6.72 -12.37
C TYR A 90 4.70 -7.59 -13.57
N THR A 91 4.07 -8.72 -13.28
CA THR A 91 3.57 -9.64 -14.31
C THR A 91 2.44 -9.00 -15.10
N GLU A 92 1.64 -8.17 -14.43
CA GLU A 92 0.42 -7.58 -14.96
C GLU A 92 0.36 -6.09 -14.64
N TRP A 93 -0.25 -5.32 -15.53
CA TRP A 93 -0.43 -3.88 -15.38
C TRP A 93 -1.78 -3.57 -14.73
N GLY A 94 -1.88 -2.40 -14.10
CA GLY A 94 -3.16 -1.87 -13.63
C GLY A 94 -3.99 -1.37 -14.80
N ASP A 95 -5.25 -1.77 -14.88
CA ASP A 95 -6.24 -1.34 -15.89
C ASP A 95 -7.07 -0.17 -15.34
N SER A 96 -7.61 -0.30 -14.12
CA SER A 96 -8.42 0.75 -13.51
C SER A 96 -8.43 0.70 -11.98
N VAL A 97 -8.66 1.86 -11.37
CA VAL A 97 -8.90 2.02 -9.93
C VAL A 97 -10.19 2.80 -9.75
N VAL A 98 -11.12 2.30 -8.95
CA VAL A 98 -12.38 2.99 -8.64
C VAL A 98 -12.55 3.07 -7.14
N VAL A 99 -12.74 4.28 -6.63
CA VAL A 99 -13.06 4.54 -5.23
C VAL A 99 -14.55 4.85 -5.12
N THR A 100 -15.22 4.25 -4.14
CA THR A 100 -16.64 4.45 -3.84
C THR A 100 -16.82 4.66 -2.34
N SER A 101 -17.97 5.22 -1.93
CA SER A 101 -18.39 5.20 -0.53
C SER A 101 -19.62 4.32 -0.33
N ARG A 102 -19.74 3.69 0.83
CA ARG A 102 -20.95 2.97 1.25
C ARG A 102 -22.11 3.90 1.63
N PHE A 103 -21.82 5.18 1.87
CA PHE A 103 -22.81 6.19 2.25
C PHE A 103 -22.82 7.30 1.21
N ASP A 104 -23.92 8.06 1.16
CA ASP A 104 -24.01 9.24 0.29
C ASP A 104 -22.90 10.24 0.67
N TYR A 105 -22.12 10.68 -0.32
CA TYR A 105 -21.08 11.67 -0.13
C TYR A 105 -21.61 13.08 -0.41
N ASP A 106 -22.34 13.22 -1.52
CA ASP A 106 -23.14 14.39 -1.88
C ASP A 106 -24.26 13.98 -2.85
N LEU A 107 -24.98 14.97 -3.42
CA LEU A 107 -26.10 14.71 -4.34
C LEU A 107 -25.68 14.09 -5.69
N GLN A 108 -24.44 14.33 -6.14
CA GLN A 108 -23.89 13.76 -7.37
C GLN A 108 -23.26 12.38 -7.12
N HIS A 109 -22.92 12.10 -5.87
CA HIS A 109 -22.24 10.89 -5.42
C HIS A 109 -23.04 10.16 -4.33
N PRO A 110 -24.15 9.50 -4.69
CA PRO A 110 -24.88 8.64 -3.77
C PRO A 110 -24.05 7.40 -3.37
N ALA A 111 -24.51 6.67 -2.36
CA ALA A 111 -23.88 5.43 -1.91
C ALA A 111 -23.61 4.47 -3.08
N GLY A 112 -22.36 4.03 -3.19
CA GLY A 112 -21.85 3.15 -4.25
C GLY A 112 -21.40 3.87 -5.53
N ALA A 113 -21.66 5.18 -5.68
CA ALA A 113 -21.15 5.96 -6.80
C ALA A 113 -19.62 6.11 -6.72
N SER A 114 -19.00 6.27 -7.90
CA SER A 114 -17.57 6.58 -7.98
C SER A 114 -17.29 7.96 -7.42
N LEU A 115 -16.16 8.09 -6.72
CA LEU A 115 -15.64 9.35 -6.17
C LEU A 115 -14.34 9.78 -6.86
N ASN A 116 -13.97 9.16 -7.97
CA ASN A 116 -12.66 9.36 -8.61
C ASN A 116 -12.44 10.81 -9.08
N ASP A 117 -13.51 11.50 -9.46
CA ASP A 117 -13.52 12.92 -9.85
C ASP A 117 -13.31 13.86 -8.65
N LEU A 118 -13.62 13.39 -7.43
CA LEU A 118 -13.40 14.11 -6.19
C LEU A 118 -12.02 13.85 -5.56
N LEU A 119 -11.23 12.95 -6.15
CA LEU A 119 -9.92 12.57 -5.62
C LEU A 119 -8.79 13.26 -6.37
N ASP A 120 -7.84 13.78 -5.61
CA ASP A 120 -6.50 14.10 -6.08
C ASP A 120 -5.73 12.79 -6.27
N LEU A 121 -6.12 12.06 -7.30
CA LEU A 121 -5.32 11.02 -7.90
C LEU A 121 -4.32 11.74 -8.78
N GLU A 122 -3.02 11.63 -8.51
CA GLU A 122 -2.01 12.13 -9.44
C GLU A 122 -2.43 11.73 -10.86
N ALA A 123 -2.37 12.67 -11.81
CA ALA A 123 -2.97 12.57 -13.14
C ALA A 123 -2.60 11.31 -13.96
N ARG A 124 -1.64 10.51 -13.46
CA ARG A 124 -1.21 9.20 -13.97
C ARG A 124 -2.23 8.08 -13.80
N LEU A 125 -3.14 8.12 -12.83
CA LEU A 125 -4.08 7.00 -12.59
C LEU A 125 -5.46 7.20 -13.20
N THR A 126 -5.84 8.45 -13.53
CA THR A 126 -7.18 8.81 -14.00
C THR A 126 -7.31 8.96 -15.52
N ASN A 127 -6.19 9.12 -16.25
CA ASN A 127 -6.19 9.40 -17.69
C ASN A 127 -5.40 8.38 -18.55
N VAL A 128 -4.97 7.27 -17.97
CA VAL A 128 -4.14 6.29 -18.68
C VAL A 128 -4.92 4.98 -18.78
N GLN A 129 -4.93 4.37 -19.98
CA GLN A 129 -5.56 3.07 -20.20
C GLN A 129 -4.94 1.97 -19.35
N GLN A 130 -3.67 2.14 -18.97
CA GLN A 130 -2.90 1.21 -18.14
C GLN A 130 -1.90 1.99 -17.30
N PHE A 131 -1.65 1.57 -16.07
CA PHE A 131 -0.63 2.17 -15.21
C PHE A 131 0.24 1.09 -14.57
N HIS A 132 1.45 1.45 -14.17
CA HIS A 132 2.33 0.48 -13.52
C HIS A 132 1.83 0.26 -12.09
N PRO A 133 1.68 -0.98 -11.59
CA PRO A 133 1.07 -1.21 -10.28
C PRO A 133 1.78 -0.49 -9.13
N VAL A 134 3.09 -0.24 -9.26
CA VAL A 134 3.85 0.56 -8.28
C VAL A 134 3.31 1.98 -8.13
N ASP A 135 2.73 2.56 -9.18
CA ASP A 135 2.11 3.89 -9.13
C ASP A 135 0.93 3.89 -8.15
N LEU A 136 0.20 2.79 -7.99
CA LEU A 136 -0.88 2.70 -7.00
C LEU A 136 -0.34 2.64 -5.56
N ASP A 137 0.71 1.84 -5.33
CA ASP A 137 1.30 1.61 -4.01
C ASP A 137 1.99 2.84 -3.42
N GLN A 138 2.51 3.71 -4.29
CA GLN A 138 3.20 4.95 -3.91
C GLN A 138 2.25 6.13 -3.70
N ASN A 139 1.00 6.02 -4.15
CA ASN A 139 0.05 7.13 -4.14
C ASN A 139 -0.88 7.12 -2.92
N THR A 140 -1.36 8.32 -2.58
CA THR A 140 -2.33 8.52 -1.50
C THR A 140 -3.47 9.35 -2.04
N PHE A 141 -4.71 8.85 -1.94
CA PHE A 141 -5.88 9.55 -2.43
C PHE A 141 -6.30 10.62 -1.42
N ARG A 142 -6.43 11.85 -1.89
CA ARG A 142 -6.90 12.98 -1.08
C ARG A 142 -8.19 13.50 -1.67
N PHE A 143 -9.16 13.83 -0.83
CA PHE A 143 -10.40 14.43 -1.29
C PHE A 143 -10.22 15.91 -1.58
N LEU A 144 -10.56 16.32 -2.81
CA LEU A 144 -10.55 17.71 -3.27
C LEU A 144 -11.75 18.49 -2.73
N GLN A 145 -12.86 17.79 -2.51
CA GLN A 145 -14.12 18.33 -2.02
C GLN A 145 -14.46 17.71 -0.65
N ARG A 146 -15.23 18.45 0.15
CA ARG A 146 -15.77 17.95 1.43
C ARG A 146 -17.13 17.28 1.20
N PRO A 147 -17.55 16.30 2.02
CA PRO A 147 -18.89 15.75 1.92
C PRO A 147 -19.95 16.84 2.12
N ALA A 148 -21.12 16.67 1.50
CA ALA A 148 -22.22 17.64 1.62
C ALA A 148 -22.67 17.81 3.08
N THR A 149 -22.64 16.71 3.84
CA THR A 149 -23.02 16.64 5.25
C THR A 149 -21.99 15.85 6.05
N SER A 150 -21.76 16.24 7.31
CA SER A 150 -21.00 15.42 8.25
C SER A 150 -21.76 14.13 8.56
N GLY A 151 -21.06 13.00 8.69
CA GLY A 151 -21.71 11.71 8.94
C GLY A 151 -20.79 10.51 8.73
N PRO A 152 -21.34 9.30 8.88
CA PRO A 152 -20.59 8.06 8.69
C PRO A 152 -20.17 7.90 7.23
N GLN A 153 -18.94 7.42 7.03
CA GLN A 153 -18.35 7.12 5.73
C GLN A 153 -17.55 5.83 5.84
N GLN A 154 -17.57 5.04 4.76
CA GLN A 154 -16.75 3.86 4.60
C GLN A 154 -16.37 3.80 3.12
N PHE A 155 -15.08 3.87 2.83
CA PHE A 155 -14.59 3.91 1.46
C PHE A 155 -14.18 2.52 1.01
N ARG A 156 -14.46 2.22 -0.26
CA ARG A 156 -14.07 0.97 -0.91
C ARG A 156 -13.30 1.29 -2.18
N VAL A 157 -12.19 0.59 -2.38
CA VAL A 157 -11.38 0.68 -3.59
C VAL A 157 -11.50 -0.63 -4.35
N TYR A 158 -11.73 -0.54 -5.66
CA TYR A 158 -11.64 -1.62 -6.62
C TYR A 158 -10.42 -1.38 -7.50
N TYR A 159 -9.52 -2.36 -7.57
CA TYR A 159 -8.35 -2.35 -8.45
C TYR A 159 -8.48 -3.49 -9.45
N ARG A 160 -8.39 -3.19 -10.74
CA ARG A 160 -8.47 -4.17 -11.81
C ARG A 160 -7.16 -4.24 -12.57
N GLN A 161 -6.74 -5.44 -12.92
CA GLN A 161 -5.55 -5.72 -13.72
C GLN A 161 -5.90 -6.07 -15.17
N THR A 162 -4.89 -6.00 -16.04
CA THR A 162 -4.99 -6.32 -17.47
C THR A 162 -5.40 -7.77 -17.76
N ASN A 163 -5.07 -8.70 -16.87
CA ASN A 163 -5.50 -10.11 -16.94
C ASN A 163 -6.98 -10.32 -16.54
N GLY A 164 -7.68 -9.26 -16.10
CA GLY A 164 -9.08 -9.30 -15.68
C GLY A 164 -9.31 -9.58 -14.19
N GLU A 165 -8.25 -9.79 -13.40
CA GLU A 165 -8.36 -9.93 -11.95
C GLU A 165 -8.79 -8.62 -11.30
N VAL A 166 -9.60 -8.73 -10.25
CA VAL A 166 -10.16 -7.59 -9.52
C VAL A 166 -9.96 -7.80 -8.03
N TYR A 167 -9.32 -6.83 -7.39
CA TYR A 167 -9.08 -6.79 -5.96
C TYR A 167 -9.90 -5.69 -5.32
N THR A 168 -10.41 -5.94 -4.11
CA THR A 168 -11.24 -4.98 -3.38
C THR A 168 -10.74 -4.85 -1.94
N ALA A 169 -10.69 -3.62 -1.44
CA ALA A 169 -10.44 -3.34 -0.03
C ALA A 169 -11.34 -2.21 0.47
N GLU A 170 -11.55 -2.19 1.78
CA GLU A 170 -12.41 -1.22 2.46
C GLU A 170 -11.69 -0.59 3.64
N THR A 171 -12.03 0.66 3.92
CA THR A 171 -11.68 1.28 5.20
C THR A 171 -12.61 0.76 6.30
N VAL A 172 -12.24 1.03 7.55
CA VAL A 172 -13.20 1.03 8.66
C VAL A 172 -14.26 2.13 8.44
N VAL A 173 -15.40 1.99 9.11
CA VAL A 173 -16.41 3.06 9.18
C VAL A 173 -15.86 4.18 10.08
N MET A 174 -15.94 5.42 9.61
CA MET A 174 -15.51 6.61 10.35
C MET A 174 -16.53 7.73 10.17
N ASN A 175 -16.55 8.72 11.06
CA ASN A 175 -17.38 9.91 10.89
C ASN A 175 -16.55 11.04 10.26
N LEU A 176 -16.97 11.52 9.09
CA LEU A 176 -16.36 12.69 8.47
C LEU A 176 -17.06 13.96 8.91
N LEU A 177 -16.26 14.95 9.29
CA LEU A 177 -16.69 16.32 9.47
C LEU A 177 -16.44 17.10 8.18
N ARG A 178 -17.43 17.90 7.80
CA ARG A 178 -17.26 18.94 6.79
C ARG A 178 -16.31 20.04 7.24
#